data_AF-A0A0W0VV02-F1
#
_entry.id   AF-A0A0W0VV02-F1
#
_cell.length_a   1.000
_cell.length_b   1.000
_cell.length_c   1.000
_cell.angle_alpha   90.00
_cell.angle_beta   90.00
_cell.angle_gamma   90.00
#
_symmetry.space_group_name_H-M   'P 1'
#
loop_
_entity.id
_entity.type
_entity.pdbx_description
1 polymer ?
#
loop_
_entity_poly.entity_id
_entity_poly.type
_entity_poly.pdbx_seq_one_letter_code
_entity_poly.pdbx_strand_id
1 'polypeptide(L)'
;MLFSVSGRESDLGFSSNPDKYREYRKKCAEQFIQYAKELKMNATDIKNYSQLILYMGNPDFLKEYSHSPEMINLYHIMNLAHKLDLMRCYHLPQYERALKAGHDPLVVPSEEQQQGFNNVLKMVSDRITATGDRQYCVFDKDKGRVIQSTRDYDKKVFVKANTDPEECLRLCIEASNTATLAAEAKEQQVTSLPIIPTEELQYYFLPILDHLNRNLGKLGIKELDNLDSSYSVSKITQQGETFTVIAETNYNDKPTKNITITSVQLNEIIRKIDPAKLPLIFDPISVAEYISKNIGHLNISALDKIDSSYLIQKIETTSNPNEFKLTAESPYMNSGRVEVTLSISELRQTVQRIHNNAAIYVVQTTHSFDEKQTLTYTF
;
A
#
# COMPACT_ATOMS: atom_id res chain seq x y z
N MET A 1 3.68 -16.00 21.39
CA MET A 1 3.24 -17.03 20.42
C MET A 1 3.80 -18.42 20.70
N LEU A 2 5.06 -18.61 21.11
CA LEU A 2 5.65 -19.95 21.33
C LEU A 2 4.85 -20.83 22.31
N PHE A 3 4.32 -20.25 23.38
CA PHE A 3 3.46 -20.94 24.36
C PHE A 3 1.99 -21.05 23.94
N SER A 4 1.60 -20.63 22.72
CA SER A 4 0.18 -20.58 22.33
C SER A 4 -0.48 -21.96 22.29
N VAL A 5 0.29 -23.02 22.05
CA VAL A 5 -0.21 -24.40 21.90
C VAL A 5 0.54 -25.41 22.78
N SER A 6 1.45 -24.97 23.64
CA SER A 6 2.35 -25.85 24.43
C SER A 6 1.64 -26.68 25.51
N GLY A 7 0.45 -26.25 25.94
CA GLY A 7 -0.40 -26.96 26.91
C GLY A 7 -1.39 -27.95 26.28
N ARG A 8 -1.37 -28.15 24.95
CA ARG A 8 -2.26 -29.09 24.28
C ARG A 8 -1.77 -30.53 24.44
N GLU A 9 -2.67 -31.41 24.86
CA GLU A 9 -2.41 -32.85 25.00
C GLU A 9 -3.10 -33.67 23.90
N SER A 10 -3.89 -33.02 23.03
CA SER A 10 -4.49 -33.60 21.84
C SER A 10 -4.87 -32.53 20.82
N ASP A 11 -5.19 -32.97 19.59
CA ASP A 11 -5.63 -32.11 18.49
C ASP A 11 -7.09 -31.68 18.57
N LEU A 12 -7.79 -31.98 19.67
CA LEU A 12 -9.18 -31.53 19.89
C LEU A 12 -9.29 -30.01 19.76
N GLY A 13 -10.19 -29.56 18.90
CA GLY A 13 -10.53 -28.15 18.73
C GLY A 13 -11.61 -27.69 19.71
N PHE A 14 -11.76 -26.37 19.83
CA PHE A 14 -12.75 -25.74 20.71
C PHE A 14 -14.19 -26.20 20.41
N SER A 15 -14.57 -26.30 19.14
CA SER A 15 -15.91 -26.73 18.73
C SER A 15 -16.25 -28.17 19.13
N SER A 16 -15.25 -29.02 19.33
CA SER A 16 -15.44 -30.41 19.76
C SER A 16 -15.61 -30.53 21.26
N ASN A 17 -14.82 -29.79 22.05
CA ASN A 17 -14.91 -29.77 23.51
C ASN A 17 -14.40 -28.43 24.07
N PRO A 18 -15.28 -27.45 24.30
CA PRO A 18 -14.90 -26.12 24.79
C PRO A 18 -14.17 -26.15 26.14
N ASP A 19 -14.61 -27.01 27.06
CA ASP A 19 -14.03 -27.09 28.41
C ASP A 19 -12.60 -27.63 28.38
N LYS A 20 -12.37 -28.71 27.62
CA LYS A 20 -11.02 -29.26 27.46
C LYS A 20 -10.10 -28.27 26.74
N TYR A 21 -10.60 -27.54 25.75
CA TYR A 21 -9.82 -26.52 25.07
C TYR A 21 -9.45 -25.36 26.00
N ARG A 22 -10.36 -24.94 26.89
CA ARG A 22 -10.07 -23.97 27.96
C ARG A 22 -9.01 -24.48 28.94
N GLU A 23 -9.04 -25.77 29.29
CA GLU A 23 -7.98 -26.40 30.09
C GLU A 23 -6.61 -26.30 29.39
N TYR A 24 -6.53 -26.58 28.08
CA TYR A 24 -5.28 -26.42 27.31
C TYR A 24 -4.77 -24.99 27.34
N ARG A 25 -5.64 -23.99 27.18
CA ARG A 25 -5.25 -22.57 27.26
C ARG A 25 -4.72 -22.20 28.64
N LYS A 26 -5.33 -22.72 29.70
CA LYS A 26 -4.85 -22.52 31.08
C LYS A 26 -3.45 -23.10 31.25
N LYS A 27 -3.22 -24.34 30.80
CA LYS A 27 -1.89 -24.99 30.84
C LYS A 27 -0.84 -24.20 30.04
N CYS A 28 -1.18 -23.71 28.85
CA CYS A 28 -0.31 -22.85 28.05
C CYS A 28 0.15 -21.60 28.85
N ALA A 29 -0.80 -20.93 29.51
CA ALA A 29 -0.51 -19.73 30.30
C ALA A 29 0.32 -20.05 31.55
N GLU A 30 0.04 -21.15 32.25
CA GLU A 30 0.81 -21.61 33.41
C GLU A 30 2.27 -21.94 33.06
N GLN A 31 2.49 -22.66 31.96
CA GLN A 31 3.84 -22.97 31.44
C GLN A 31 4.62 -21.69 31.10
N PHE A 32 3.97 -20.72 30.45
CA PHE A 32 4.59 -19.43 30.17
C PHE A 32 4.96 -18.70 31.47
N ILE A 33 4.05 -18.65 32.46
CA ILE A 33 4.32 -17.99 33.75
C ILE A 33 5.53 -18.61 34.44
N GLN A 34 5.64 -19.94 34.45
CA GLN A 34 6.77 -20.65 35.04
C GLN A 34 8.08 -20.26 34.35
N TYR A 35 8.12 -20.39 33.02
CA TYR A 35 9.31 -20.04 32.22
C TYR A 35 9.72 -18.57 32.38
N ALA A 36 8.75 -17.65 32.33
CA ALA A 36 9.00 -16.22 32.45
C ALA A 36 9.52 -15.80 33.84
N LYS A 37 9.07 -16.49 34.90
CA LYS A 37 9.58 -16.31 36.26
C LYS A 37 11.04 -16.75 36.39
N GLU A 38 11.40 -17.87 35.78
CA GLU A 38 12.79 -18.35 35.74
C GLU A 38 13.72 -17.34 35.04
N LEU A 39 13.23 -16.69 33.98
CA LEU A 39 13.92 -15.60 33.28
C LEU A 39 13.87 -14.24 34.00
N LYS A 40 13.20 -14.14 35.15
CA LYS A 40 13.02 -12.90 35.92
C LYS A 40 12.37 -11.77 35.10
N MET A 41 11.43 -12.10 34.21
CA MET A 41 10.61 -11.09 33.53
C MET A 41 9.80 -10.29 34.56
N ASN A 42 9.46 -9.04 34.23
CA ASN A 42 8.69 -8.21 35.14
C ASN A 42 7.26 -8.77 35.32
N ALA A 43 6.70 -8.57 36.52
CA ALA A 43 5.42 -9.17 36.90
C ALA A 43 4.24 -8.67 36.04
N THR A 44 4.29 -7.43 35.58
CA THR A 44 3.26 -6.82 34.71
C THR A 44 3.21 -7.52 33.36
N ASP A 45 4.35 -7.73 32.71
CA ASP A 45 4.44 -8.42 31.42
C ASP A 45 4.06 -9.89 31.55
N ILE A 46 4.49 -10.56 32.62
CA ILE A 46 4.06 -11.93 32.91
C ILE A 46 2.53 -11.99 32.99
N LYS A 47 1.89 -11.07 33.70
CA LYS A 47 0.43 -10.99 33.81
C LYS A 47 -0.22 -10.72 32.45
N ASN A 48 0.26 -9.71 31.71
CA ASN A 48 -0.34 -9.30 30.44
C ASN A 48 -0.22 -10.40 29.38
N TYR A 49 0.98 -10.97 29.19
CA TYR A 49 1.20 -12.01 28.19
C TYR A 49 0.52 -13.34 28.55
N SER A 50 0.46 -13.70 29.84
CA SER A 50 -0.29 -14.90 30.26
C SER A 50 -1.80 -14.75 30.01
N GLN A 51 -2.36 -13.56 30.21
CA GLN A 51 -3.74 -13.26 29.85
C GLN A 51 -3.95 -13.38 28.33
N LEU A 52 -3.07 -12.80 27.51
CA LEU A 52 -3.18 -12.94 26.05
C LEU A 52 -3.14 -14.40 25.60
N ILE A 53 -2.28 -15.23 26.20
CA ILE A 53 -2.20 -16.67 25.90
C ILE A 53 -3.48 -17.39 26.34
N LEU A 54 -3.98 -17.11 27.54
CA LEU A 54 -5.18 -17.73 28.10
C LEU A 54 -6.42 -17.45 27.25
N TYR A 55 -6.57 -16.21 26.79
CA TYR A 55 -7.76 -15.73 26.07
C TYR A 55 -7.62 -15.75 24.55
N MET A 56 -6.50 -16.25 24.01
CA MET A 56 -6.29 -16.34 22.57
C MET A 56 -7.41 -17.12 21.86
N GLY A 57 -8.09 -16.46 20.92
CA GLY A 57 -9.24 -16.98 20.18
C GLY A 57 -10.61 -16.70 20.83
N ASN A 58 -10.66 -16.05 22.00
CA ASN A 58 -11.90 -15.70 22.67
C ASN A 58 -12.49 -14.38 22.14
N PRO A 59 -13.61 -14.37 21.41
CA PRO A 59 -14.19 -13.15 20.85
C PRO A 59 -14.67 -12.13 21.91
N ASP A 60 -14.87 -12.55 23.16
CA ASP A 60 -15.40 -11.70 24.22
C ASP A 60 -14.30 -11.06 25.08
N PHE A 61 -13.04 -11.46 24.91
CA PHE A 61 -11.91 -10.93 25.68
C PHE A 61 -11.85 -9.40 25.68
N LEU A 62 -12.05 -8.77 24.51
CA LEU A 62 -12.01 -7.32 24.36
C LEU A 62 -13.26 -6.60 24.90
N LYS A 63 -14.35 -7.33 25.21
CA LYS A 63 -15.61 -6.78 25.72
C LYS A 63 -15.67 -6.82 27.25
N GLU A 64 -15.03 -7.80 27.86
CA GLU A 64 -15.18 -8.09 29.30
C GLU A 64 -14.40 -7.13 30.19
N TYR A 65 -13.36 -6.44 29.67
CA TYR A 65 -12.47 -5.59 30.46
C TYR A 65 -11.97 -4.35 29.68
N SER A 66 -11.57 -3.32 30.42
CA SER A 66 -10.80 -2.21 29.85
C SER A 66 -9.35 -2.65 29.65
N HIS A 67 -8.88 -2.60 28.40
CA HIS A 67 -7.55 -3.01 28.00
C HIS A 67 -6.73 -1.81 27.52
N SER A 68 -5.42 -1.86 27.69
CA SER A 68 -4.55 -0.85 27.06
C SER A 68 -4.56 -1.02 25.53
N PRO A 69 -4.33 0.04 24.75
CA PRO A 69 -4.21 -0.06 23.29
C PRO A 69 -3.16 -1.09 22.84
N GLU A 70 -2.05 -1.19 23.56
CA GLU A 70 -1.00 -2.18 23.29
C GLU A 70 -1.52 -3.62 23.45
N MET A 71 -2.26 -3.91 24.52
CA MET A 71 -2.82 -5.24 24.77
C MET A 71 -3.84 -5.64 23.71
N ILE A 72 -4.66 -4.68 23.26
CA ILE A 72 -5.61 -4.85 22.17
C ILE A 72 -4.86 -5.22 20.87
N ASN A 73 -3.83 -4.44 20.52
CA ASN A 73 -3.04 -4.70 19.30
C ASN A 73 -2.35 -6.07 19.33
N LEU A 74 -1.72 -6.42 20.45
CA LEU A 74 -1.08 -7.73 20.62
C LEU A 74 -2.08 -8.87 20.54
N TYR A 75 -3.27 -8.71 21.12
CA TYR A 75 -4.35 -9.68 21.01
C TYR A 75 -4.73 -9.92 19.55
N HIS A 76 -4.95 -8.86 18.78
CA HIS A 76 -5.28 -8.96 17.35
C HIS A 76 -4.16 -9.63 16.55
N ILE A 77 -2.90 -9.23 16.75
CA ILE A 77 -1.73 -9.83 16.07
C ILE A 77 -1.63 -11.33 16.36
N MET A 78 -1.75 -11.74 17.63
CA MET A 78 -1.66 -13.15 18.01
C MET A 78 -2.77 -13.98 17.38
N ASN A 79 -4.00 -13.47 17.38
CA ASN A 79 -5.14 -14.16 16.77
C ASN A 79 -5.01 -14.27 15.25
N LEU A 80 -4.57 -13.19 14.60
CA LEU A 80 -4.34 -13.20 13.16
C LEU A 80 -3.24 -14.19 12.79
N ALA A 81 -2.12 -14.20 13.51
CA ALA A 81 -1.02 -15.14 13.27
C ALA A 81 -1.48 -16.61 13.35
N HIS A 82 -2.32 -16.94 14.33
CA HIS A 82 -2.88 -18.29 14.43
C HIS A 82 -3.85 -18.62 13.30
N LYS A 83 -4.71 -17.68 12.90
CA LYS A 83 -5.67 -17.86 11.81
C LYS A 83 -4.96 -18.03 10.46
N LEU A 84 -3.91 -17.26 10.20
CA LEU A 84 -3.11 -17.35 8.98
C LEU A 84 -2.53 -18.76 8.80
N ASP A 85 -2.04 -19.35 9.87
CA ASP A 85 -1.44 -20.69 9.90
C ASP A 85 -2.46 -21.83 9.65
N LEU A 86 -3.78 -21.56 9.76
CA LEU A 86 -4.84 -22.54 9.46
C LEU A 86 -4.89 -22.96 7.98
N MET A 87 -4.16 -22.29 7.08
CA MET A 87 -3.96 -22.73 5.68
C MET A 87 -3.52 -24.19 5.57
N ARG A 88 -2.80 -24.70 6.58
CA ARG A 88 -2.31 -26.08 6.63
C ARG A 88 -3.38 -27.14 6.90
N CYS A 89 -4.55 -26.76 7.43
CA CYS A 89 -5.54 -27.73 7.90
C CYS A 89 -7.01 -27.37 7.61
N TYR A 90 -7.30 -26.15 7.16
CA TYR A 90 -8.65 -25.75 6.79
C TYR A 90 -8.85 -25.82 5.28
N HIS A 91 -10.00 -26.34 4.84
CA HIS A 91 -10.44 -26.18 3.46
C HIS A 91 -10.80 -24.72 3.19
N LEU A 92 -10.79 -24.31 1.92
CA LEU A 92 -10.96 -22.91 1.52
C LEU A 92 -12.17 -22.21 2.16
N PRO A 93 -13.39 -22.80 2.19
CA PRO A 93 -14.54 -22.13 2.82
C PRO A 93 -14.42 -21.99 4.35
N GLN A 94 -13.67 -22.88 5.01
CA GLN A 94 -13.39 -22.77 6.44
C GLN A 94 -12.34 -21.69 6.70
N TYR A 95 -11.30 -21.65 5.87
CA TYR A 95 -10.22 -20.68 5.96
C TYR A 95 -10.71 -19.25 5.71
N GLU A 96 -11.49 -19.03 4.66
CA GLU A 96 -12.08 -17.72 4.35
C GLU A 96 -12.98 -17.23 5.49
N ARG A 97 -13.78 -18.11 6.11
CA ARG A 97 -14.59 -17.77 7.29
C ARG A 97 -13.73 -17.42 8.49
N ALA A 98 -12.66 -18.17 8.74
CA ALA A 98 -11.75 -17.91 9.84
C ALA A 98 -11.02 -16.57 9.68
N LEU A 99 -10.55 -16.27 8.46
CA LEU A 99 -9.97 -14.97 8.12
C LEU A 99 -11.02 -13.88 8.23
N LYS A 100 -12.22 -14.01 7.67
CA LYS A 100 -13.27 -12.97 7.76
C LYS A 100 -13.73 -12.69 9.20
N ALA A 101 -13.84 -13.74 10.04
CA ALA A 101 -14.09 -13.59 11.47
C ALA A 101 -12.85 -13.10 12.25
N GLY A 102 -11.68 -13.05 11.61
CA GLY A 102 -10.44 -12.48 12.12
C GLY A 102 -9.95 -11.26 11.38
N HIS A 103 -10.74 -10.74 10.44
CA HIS A 103 -10.60 -9.41 9.89
C HIS A 103 -11.06 -8.50 11.01
N ASP A 104 -10.15 -8.37 11.97
CA ASP A 104 -10.14 -7.31 12.94
C ASP A 104 -10.23 -5.98 12.21
N PRO A 105 -10.67 -4.92 12.91
CA PRO A 105 -10.54 -3.52 12.45
C PRO A 105 -9.13 -3.12 11.93
N LEU A 106 -8.11 -3.99 12.03
CA LEU A 106 -6.76 -3.80 11.51
C LEU A 106 -6.64 -3.87 9.97
N VAL A 107 -7.58 -4.51 9.26
CA VAL A 107 -7.58 -4.48 7.78
C VAL A 107 -8.63 -3.45 7.34
N VAL A 108 -8.19 -2.20 7.24
CA VAL A 108 -8.97 -1.15 6.58
C VAL A 108 -8.92 -1.45 5.06
N PRO A 109 -10.05 -1.35 4.33
CA PRO A 109 -10.10 -1.69 2.92
C PRO A 109 -9.50 -0.56 2.07
N SER A 110 -8.17 -0.47 2.02
CA SER A 110 -7.43 0.23 0.97
C SER A 110 -6.71 -0.79 0.08
N GLU A 111 -6.43 -0.42 -1.18
CA GLU A 111 -5.67 -1.28 -2.09
C GLU A 111 -4.27 -1.59 -1.56
N GLU A 112 -3.62 -0.60 -0.95
CA GLU A 112 -2.29 -0.76 -0.34
C GLU A 112 -2.31 -1.76 0.82
N GLN A 113 -3.30 -1.66 1.72
CA GLN A 113 -3.44 -2.58 2.85
C GLN A 113 -3.81 -3.99 2.39
N GLN A 114 -4.64 -4.12 1.34
CA GLN A 114 -4.95 -5.41 0.73
C GLN A 114 -3.70 -6.05 0.11
N GLN A 115 -2.85 -5.24 -0.54
CA GLN A 115 -1.58 -5.72 -1.09
C GLN A 115 -0.62 -6.17 0.02
N GLY A 116 -0.48 -5.38 1.09
CA GLY A 116 0.29 -5.78 2.26
C GLY A 116 -0.21 -7.09 2.89
N PHE A 117 -1.53 -7.25 3.00
CA PHE A 117 -2.14 -8.47 3.50
C PHE A 117 -1.90 -9.68 2.58
N ASN A 118 -2.00 -9.48 1.26
CA ASN A 118 -1.68 -10.50 0.27
C ASN A 118 -0.21 -10.95 0.36
N ASN A 119 0.71 -10.03 0.62
CA ASN A 119 2.12 -10.36 0.87
C ASN A 119 2.30 -11.22 2.12
N VAL A 120 1.55 -10.94 3.19
CA VAL A 120 1.54 -11.79 4.39
C VAL A 120 0.99 -13.18 4.08
N LEU A 121 -0.10 -13.30 3.33
CA LEU A 121 -0.68 -14.59 2.91
C LEU A 121 0.31 -15.40 2.06
N LYS A 122 0.99 -14.75 1.11
CA LYS A 122 2.07 -15.34 0.31
C LYS A 122 3.18 -15.87 1.21
N MET A 123 3.70 -15.04 2.12
CA MET A 123 4.76 -15.42 3.04
C MET A 123 4.38 -16.64 3.90
N VAL A 124 3.16 -16.66 4.44
CA VAL A 124 2.67 -17.79 5.24
C VAL A 124 2.59 -19.07 4.39
N SER A 125 2.05 -18.96 3.18
CA SER A 125 1.98 -20.07 2.23
C SER A 125 3.36 -20.63 1.89
N ASP A 126 4.33 -19.75 1.63
CA ASP A 126 5.71 -20.11 1.31
C ASP A 126 6.41 -20.78 2.51
N ARG A 127 6.17 -20.32 3.74
CA ARG A 127 6.72 -20.92 4.97
C ARG A 127 6.16 -22.31 5.26
N ILE A 128 4.84 -22.51 5.16
CA ILE A 128 4.21 -23.83 5.31
C ILE A 128 4.78 -24.83 4.30
N THR A 129 4.97 -24.36 3.06
CA THR A 129 5.61 -25.13 2.00
C THR A 129 7.06 -25.49 2.35
N ALA A 130 7.84 -24.53 2.85
CA ALA A 130 9.26 -24.71 3.14
C ALA A 130 9.52 -25.65 4.34
N THR A 131 8.59 -25.73 5.30
CA THR A 131 8.66 -26.68 6.41
C THR A 131 8.12 -28.06 6.04
N GLY A 132 7.69 -28.28 4.79
CA GLY A 132 7.19 -29.56 4.31
C GLY A 132 5.84 -29.98 4.89
N ASP A 133 5.12 -29.07 5.56
CA ASP A 133 3.81 -29.36 6.11
C ASP A 133 2.76 -29.54 4.99
N ARG A 134 1.67 -30.20 5.31
CA ARG A 134 0.51 -30.32 4.41
C ARG A 134 -0.17 -28.96 4.26
N GLN A 135 -0.82 -28.74 3.13
CA GLN A 135 -1.45 -27.47 2.83
C GLN A 135 -2.77 -27.65 2.09
N TYR A 136 -3.86 -27.20 2.72
CA TYR A 136 -5.22 -27.28 2.19
C TYR A 136 -5.63 -25.99 1.47
N CYS A 137 -4.92 -24.89 1.72
CA CYS A 137 -5.10 -23.61 1.04
C CYS A 137 -3.74 -22.99 0.71
N VAL A 138 -3.54 -22.53 -0.52
CA VAL A 138 -2.30 -21.92 -1.00
C VAL A 138 -2.58 -20.53 -1.59
N PHE A 139 -1.66 -19.58 -1.43
CA PHE A 139 -1.77 -18.29 -2.11
C PHE A 139 -1.34 -18.43 -3.57
N ASP A 140 -2.26 -18.18 -4.50
CA ASP A 140 -2.01 -18.19 -5.94
C ASP A 140 -1.57 -16.79 -6.38
N LYS A 141 -0.32 -16.68 -6.83
CA LYS A 141 0.31 -15.41 -7.23
C LYS A 141 -0.32 -14.83 -8.50
N ASP A 142 -0.75 -15.68 -9.42
CA ASP A 142 -1.32 -15.27 -10.70
C ASP A 142 -2.75 -14.73 -10.51
N LYS A 143 -3.47 -15.29 -9.53
CA LYS A 143 -4.84 -14.86 -9.19
C LYS A 143 -4.91 -13.84 -8.06
N GLY A 144 -3.79 -13.54 -7.41
CA GLY A 144 -3.73 -12.61 -6.27
C GLY A 144 -4.62 -13.00 -5.09
N ARG A 145 -4.90 -14.29 -4.90
CA ARG A 145 -5.85 -14.77 -3.88
C ARG A 145 -5.52 -16.18 -3.40
N VAL A 146 -6.09 -16.55 -2.26
CA VAL A 146 -6.00 -17.91 -1.74
C VAL A 146 -6.90 -18.85 -2.53
N ILE A 147 -6.39 -20.02 -2.88
CA ILE A 147 -7.12 -21.09 -3.57
C ILE A 147 -7.05 -22.39 -2.78
N GLN A 148 -7.97 -23.31 -3.08
CA GLN A 148 -7.92 -24.67 -2.53
C GLN A 148 -6.66 -25.38 -3.00
N SER A 149 -6.01 -26.10 -2.07
CA SER A 149 -4.91 -27.01 -2.30
C SER A 149 -5.21 -28.37 -1.66
N THR A 150 -4.45 -29.38 -2.03
CA THR A 150 -4.49 -30.72 -1.41
C THR A 150 -3.07 -31.27 -1.23
N ARG A 151 -2.10 -30.36 -1.06
CA ARG A 151 -0.70 -30.74 -0.89
C ARG A 151 -0.55 -31.53 0.41
N ASP A 152 0.00 -32.74 0.30
CA ASP A 152 0.35 -33.56 1.44
C ASP A 152 1.79 -33.25 1.92
N TYR A 153 2.17 -33.83 3.06
CA TYR A 153 3.48 -33.65 3.67
C TYR A 153 4.64 -33.99 2.72
N ASP A 154 5.63 -33.12 2.66
CA ASP A 154 6.98 -33.54 2.30
C ASP A 154 7.61 -34.17 3.55
N LYS A 155 7.44 -35.48 3.68
CA LYS A 155 7.85 -36.23 4.88
C LYS A 155 9.31 -35.98 5.27
N LYS A 156 10.22 -35.82 4.31
CA LYS A 156 11.65 -35.64 4.60
C LYS A 156 11.90 -34.28 5.23
N VAL A 157 11.34 -33.23 4.63
CA VAL A 157 11.50 -31.86 5.13
C VAL A 157 10.72 -31.67 6.44
N PHE A 158 9.49 -32.18 6.51
CA PHE A 158 8.62 -32.07 7.67
C PHE A 158 9.21 -32.71 8.92
N VAL A 159 9.74 -33.94 8.82
CA VAL A 159 10.38 -34.60 9.96
C VAL A 159 11.53 -33.76 10.49
N LYS A 160 12.41 -33.28 9.58
CA LYS A 160 13.56 -32.48 9.98
C LYS A 160 13.14 -31.18 10.67
N ALA A 161 12.17 -30.46 10.11
CA ALA A 161 11.64 -29.22 10.68
C ALA A 161 10.90 -29.42 12.02
N ASN A 162 10.32 -30.60 12.27
CA ASN A 162 9.62 -30.88 13.53
C ASN A 162 10.54 -31.39 14.65
N THR A 163 11.69 -31.97 14.31
CA THR A 163 12.64 -32.50 15.29
C THR A 163 13.80 -31.55 15.61
N ASP A 164 14.01 -30.53 14.78
CA ASP A 164 15.11 -29.57 14.90
C ASP A 164 14.59 -28.13 14.78
N PRO A 165 14.46 -27.39 15.90
CA PRO A 165 13.98 -26.01 15.90
C PRO A 165 14.87 -25.05 15.11
N GLU A 166 16.18 -25.27 15.05
CA GLU A 166 17.11 -24.40 14.31
C GLU A 166 16.91 -24.57 12.81
N GLU A 167 16.77 -25.82 12.36
CA GLU A 167 16.43 -26.11 10.96
C GLU A 167 15.06 -25.53 10.58
N CYS A 168 14.06 -25.68 11.45
CA CYS A 168 12.73 -25.11 11.22
C CYS A 168 12.79 -23.59 11.02
N LEU A 169 13.55 -22.91 11.90
CA LEU A 169 13.76 -21.46 11.81
C LEU A 169 14.50 -21.09 10.52
N ARG A 170 15.56 -21.82 10.16
CA ARG A 170 16.32 -21.61 8.91
C ARG A 170 15.41 -21.69 7.69
N LEU A 171 14.60 -22.75 7.58
CA LEU A 171 13.65 -22.94 6.47
C LEU A 171 12.62 -21.79 6.40
N CYS A 172 12.09 -21.36 7.55
CA CYS A 172 11.17 -20.22 7.60
C CYS A 172 11.82 -18.91 7.14
N ILE A 173 13.07 -18.66 7.53
CA ILE A 173 13.83 -17.46 7.15
C ILE A 173 14.14 -17.48 5.65
N GLU A 174 14.61 -18.60 5.10
CA GLU A 174 14.94 -18.72 3.67
C GLU A 174 13.72 -18.55 2.76
N ALA A 175 12.57 -19.13 3.16
CA ALA A 175 11.30 -18.89 2.50
C ALA A 175 10.91 -17.41 2.51
N SER A 176 11.19 -16.72 3.63
CA SER A 176 10.96 -15.29 3.77
C SER A 176 11.91 -14.50 2.90
N ASN A 177 13.21 -14.78 2.87
CA ASN A 177 14.19 -14.07 2.04
C ASN A 177 13.91 -14.25 0.55
N THR A 178 13.37 -15.39 0.11
CA THR A 178 12.91 -15.56 -1.28
C THR A 178 11.67 -14.70 -1.55
N ALA A 179 10.79 -14.55 -0.56
CA ALA A 179 9.64 -13.66 -0.63
C ALA A 179 10.02 -12.18 -0.51
N THR A 180 11.07 -11.83 0.25
CA THR A 180 11.60 -10.49 0.49
C THR A 180 12.48 -10.04 -0.66
N LEU A 181 13.36 -10.86 -1.24
CA LEU A 181 14.11 -10.51 -2.46
C LEU A 181 13.17 -10.36 -3.67
N ALA A 182 12.10 -11.14 -3.74
CA ALA A 182 11.05 -10.95 -4.75
C ALA A 182 10.06 -9.81 -4.40
N ALA A 183 9.98 -9.42 -3.12
CA ALA A 183 9.23 -8.24 -2.67
C ALA A 183 10.09 -7.01 -2.92
N GLU A 184 11.31 -6.87 -2.41
CA GLU A 184 12.31 -5.84 -2.71
C GLU A 184 12.52 -5.63 -4.22
N ALA A 185 12.62 -6.69 -5.04
CA ALA A 185 12.68 -6.54 -6.50
C ALA A 185 11.38 -6.01 -7.13
N LYS A 186 10.22 -6.22 -6.48
CA LYS A 186 8.91 -5.66 -6.86
C LYS A 186 8.55 -4.37 -6.11
N GLU A 187 9.16 -4.08 -4.98
CA GLU A 187 8.90 -2.97 -4.06
C GLU A 187 9.81 -1.80 -4.47
N GLN A 188 11.01 -2.08 -5.00
CA GLN A 188 11.75 -1.17 -5.88
C GLN A 188 11.00 -0.85 -7.19
N GLN A 189 10.00 -1.64 -7.58
CA GLN A 189 9.12 -1.32 -8.72
C GLN A 189 7.74 -0.74 -8.32
N VAL A 190 7.30 -0.83 -7.06
CA VAL A 190 5.89 -0.54 -6.70
C VAL A 190 5.70 0.37 -5.47
N THR A 191 6.70 0.65 -4.61
CA THR A 191 6.49 1.56 -3.45
C THR A 191 7.31 2.83 -3.41
N SER A 192 8.23 3.06 -4.34
CA SER A 192 8.57 4.45 -4.65
C SER A 192 7.47 4.99 -5.55
N LEU A 193 6.48 5.70 -4.98
CA LEU A 193 5.84 6.80 -5.72
C LEU A 193 6.98 7.50 -6.43
N PRO A 194 6.98 7.53 -7.76
CA PRO A 194 8.23 7.77 -8.41
C PRO A 194 8.72 9.19 -8.09
N ILE A 195 10.03 9.37 -8.10
CA ILE A 195 10.64 10.65 -7.72
C ILE A 195 10.44 11.60 -8.88
N ILE A 196 9.65 12.65 -8.66
CA ILE A 196 9.42 13.67 -9.68
C ILE A 196 10.76 14.32 -10.01
N PRO A 197 11.19 14.30 -11.29
CA PRO A 197 12.37 14.99 -11.75
C PRO A 197 12.35 16.43 -11.27
N THR A 198 13.52 16.96 -10.93
CA THR A 198 13.61 18.25 -10.23
C THR A 198 13.01 19.38 -11.07
N GLU A 199 13.18 19.30 -12.39
CA GLU A 199 12.64 20.18 -13.43
C GLU A 199 11.11 20.18 -13.52
N GLU A 200 10.42 19.16 -13.03
CA GLU A 200 8.95 19.03 -13.11
C GLU A 200 8.24 19.46 -11.82
N LEU A 201 8.98 19.58 -10.71
CA LEU A 201 8.41 19.93 -9.41
C LEU A 201 7.70 21.30 -9.42
N GLN A 202 8.09 22.21 -10.32
CA GLN A 202 7.46 23.53 -10.48
C GLN A 202 5.96 23.48 -10.79
N TYR A 203 5.49 22.44 -11.49
CA TYR A 203 4.07 22.30 -11.83
C TYR A 203 3.20 22.00 -10.60
N TYR A 204 3.82 21.57 -9.50
CA TYR A 204 3.14 21.19 -8.26
C TYR A 204 3.21 22.28 -7.19
N PHE A 205 3.85 23.43 -7.44
CA PHE A 205 4.06 24.45 -6.42
C PHE A 205 2.75 24.97 -5.80
N LEU A 206 1.69 25.16 -6.58
CA LEU A 206 0.41 25.61 -6.04
C LEU A 206 -0.21 24.61 -5.05
N PRO A 207 -0.41 23.32 -5.41
CA PRO A 207 -0.82 22.30 -4.45
C PRO A 207 0.10 22.20 -3.24
N ILE A 208 1.42 22.29 -3.43
CA ILE A 208 2.39 22.24 -2.34
C ILE A 208 2.19 23.42 -1.40
N LEU A 209 2.06 24.65 -1.91
CA LEU A 209 1.82 25.85 -1.10
C LEU A 209 0.55 25.74 -0.26
N ASP A 210 -0.55 25.25 -0.86
CA ASP A 210 -1.80 25.01 -0.13
C ASP A 210 -1.61 23.94 0.97
N HIS A 211 -0.90 22.85 0.67
CA HIS A 211 -0.61 21.80 1.64
C HIS A 211 0.27 22.28 2.79
N LEU A 212 1.34 23.03 2.49
CA LEU A 212 2.25 23.59 3.47
C LEU A 212 1.50 24.48 4.46
N ASN A 213 0.70 25.44 3.96
CA ASN A 213 -0.05 26.36 4.81
C ASN A 213 -1.08 25.66 5.72
N ARG A 214 -1.70 24.57 5.26
CA ARG A 214 -2.67 23.81 6.07
C ARG A 214 -2.02 22.95 7.15
N ASN A 215 -0.74 22.61 6.99
CA ASN A 215 -0.07 21.60 7.81
C ASN A 215 1.21 22.11 8.49
N LEU A 216 1.40 23.44 8.59
CA LEU A 216 2.51 24.04 9.33
C LEU A 216 2.65 23.42 10.73
N GLY A 217 3.87 22.99 11.08
CA GLY A 217 4.17 22.31 12.35
C GLY A 217 4.02 20.78 12.33
N LYS A 218 3.61 20.17 11.21
CA LYS A 218 3.40 18.72 11.07
C LYS A 218 3.95 18.13 9.76
N LEU A 219 4.92 18.80 9.15
CA LEU A 219 5.44 18.44 7.82
C LEU A 219 6.57 17.40 7.91
N GLY A 220 7.24 17.28 9.05
CA GLY A 220 8.41 16.42 9.24
C GLY A 220 9.71 17.07 8.73
N ILE A 221 9.67 18.37 8.43
CA ILE A 221 10.80 19.18 8.00
C ILE A 221 11.02 20.21 9.11
N LYS A 222 12.08 20.00 9.90
CA LYS A 222 12.34 20.73 11.14
C LYS A 222 12.27 22.25 10.97
N GLU A 223 12.80 22.77 9.87
CA GLU A 223 12.83 24.20 9.57
C GLU A 223 11.43 24.77 9.31
N LEU A 224 10.58 24.03 8.60
CA LEU A 224 9.18 24.41 8.35
C LEU A 224 8.31 24.19 9.58
N ASP A 225 8.59 23.16 10.38
CA ASP A 225 7.83 22.84 11.59
C ASP A 225 8.11 23.81 12.74
N ASN A 226 9.22 24.53 12.69
CA ASN A 226 9.55 25.61 13.63
C ASN A 226 8.88 26.96 13.30
N LEU A 227 8.16 27.06 12.17
CA LEU A 227 7.38 28.25 11.87
C LEU A 227 6.16 28.32 12.81
N ASP A 228 6.03 29.44 13.51
CA ASP A 228 4.84 29.71 14.32
C ASP A 228 3.64 30.07 13.43
N SER A 229 2.43 30.09 14.02
CA SER A 229 1.19 30.35 13.29
C SER A 229 1.03 31.75 12.72
N SER A 230 2.00 32.66 12.95
CA SER A 230 1.99 33.99 12.34
C SER A 230 2.60 34.02 10.93
N TYR A 231 3.28 32.94 10.53
CA TYR A 231 3.83 32.79 9.20
C TYR A 231 2.85 32.09 8.24
N SER A 232 2.89 32.51 6.98
CA SER A 232 2.24 31.85 5.85
C SER A 232 3.27 31.63 4.76
N VAL A 233 3.26 30.45 4.14
CA VAL A 233 4.14 30.14 3.03
C VAL A 233 3.56 30.73 1.75
N SER A 234 4.25 31.71 1.16
CA SER A 234 3.74 32.46 0.00
C SER A 234 4.34 32.03 -1.33
N LYS A 235 5.58 31.49 -1.32
CA LYS A 235 6.30 31.20 -2.56
C LYS A 235 7.30 30.05 -2.42
N ILE A 236 7.50 29.32 -3.51
CA ILE A 236 8.59 28.35 -3.69
C ILE A 236 9.39 28.79 -4.92
N THR A 237 10.72 28.84 -4.81
CA THR A 237 11.62 29.13 -5.93
C THR A 237 12.64 28.02 -6.08
N GLN A 238 12.93 27.62 -7.31
CA GLN A 238 13.97 26.63 -7.59
C GLN A 238 15.33 27.31 -7.75
N GLN A 239 16.35 26.72 -7.14
CA GLN A 239 17.76 27.12 -7.22
C GLN A 239 18.64 25.88 -7.42
N GLY A 240 18.87 25.52 -8.68
CA GLY A 240 19.56 24.28 -9.04
C GLY A 240 18.78 23.05 -8.57
N GLU A 241 19.41 22.22 -7.74
CA GLU A 241 18.82 21.00 -7.14
C GLU A 241 18.04 21.26 -5.84
N THR A 242 18.00 22.51 -5.38
CA THR A 242 17.33 22.90 -4.14
C THR A 242 16.17 23.86 -4.40
N PHE A 243 15.27 23.96 -3.44
CA PHE A 243 14.12 24.85 -3.48
C PHE A 243 14.13 25.76 -2.25
N THR A 244 13.86 27.03 -2.44
CA THR A 244 13.68 28.00 -1.36
C THR A 244 12.20 28.24 -1.16
N VAL A 245 11.71 27.87 0.02
CA VAL A 245 10.36 28.17 0.52
C VAL A 245 10.40 29.50 1.25
N ILE A 246 9.59 30.45 0.81
CA ILE A 246 9.49 31.78 1.39
C ILE A 246 8.25 31.83 2.27
N ALA A 247 8.47 32.07 3.56
CA ALA A 247 7.42 32.25 4.55
C ALA A 247 7.39 33.71 5.04
N GLU A 248 6.22 34.33 4.91
CA GLU A 248 5.96 35.74 5.20
C GLU A 248 4.92 35.88 6.30
N THR A 249 4.90 37.05 6.93
CA THR A 249 4.05 37.36 8.07
C THR A 249 3.51 38.78 7.89
N ASN A 250 2.28 39.00 8.32
CA ASN A 250 1.64 40.32 8.29
C ASN A 250 2.13 41.23 9.43
N TYR A 251 3.01 40.73 10.30
CA TYR A 251 3.56 41.45 11.43
C TYR A 251 4.91 42.09 11.05
N ASN A 252 4.96 43.43 11.05
CA ASN A 252 6.12 44.22 10.62
C ASN A 252 7.40 43.99 11.44
N ASP A 253 7.28 43.42 12.65
CA ASP A 253 8.39 43.13 13.56
C ASP A 253 9.08 41.78 13.27
N LYS A 254 8.51 40.95 12.38
CA LYS A 254 9.05 39.64 12.05
C LYS A 254 9.60 39.60 10.62
N PRO A 255 10.86 39.19 10.41
CA PRO A 255 11.43 39.10 9.06
C PRO A 255 10.87 37.90 8.29
N THR A 256 10.83 38.03 6.97
CA THR A 256 10.62 36.93 6.02
C THR A 256 11.63 35.81 6.28
N LYS A 257 11.16 34.56 6.24
CA LYS A 257 11.99 33.36 6.40
C LYS A 257 12.17 32.68 5.06
N ASN A 258 13.42 32.43 4.70
CA ASN A 258 13.79 31.64 3.52
C ASN A 258 14.27 30.28 4.01
N ILE A 259 13.57 29.21 3.64
CA ILE A 259 13.85 27.85 4.08
C ILE A 259 14.25 27.02 2.86
N THR A 260 15.46 26.49 2.87
CA THR A 260 15.95 25.63 1.79
C THR A 260 15.50 24.19 2.02
N ILE A 261 14.87 23.58 1.01
CA ILE A 261 14.48 22.18 0.99
C ILE A 261 15.04 21.51 -0.28
N THR A 262 15.20 20.19 -0.22
CA THR A 262 15.69 19.37 -1.34
C THR A 262 14.55 18.88 -2.23
N SER A 263 14.86 18.44 -3.45
CA SER A 263 13.90 17.74 -4.32
C SER A 263 13.29 16.51 -3.66
N VAL A 264 14.06 15.79 -2.84
CA VAL A 264 13.59 14.63 -2.06
C VAL A 264 12.50 15.06 -1.07
N GLN A 265 12.75 16.10 -0.27
CA GLN A 265 11.76 16.62 0.68
C GLN A 265 10.51 17.16 -0.01
N LEU A 266 10.67 17.80 -1.18
CA LEU A 266 9.53 18.31 -1.95
C LEU A 266 8.68 17.17 -2.52
N ASN A 267 9.30 16.10 -3.00
CA ASN A 267 8.63 14.88 -3.39
C ASN A 267 7.88 14.24 -2.22
N GLU A 268 8.49 14.15 -1.04
CA GLU A 268 7.81 13.66 0.18
C GLU A 268 6.58 14.49 0.55
N ILE A 269 6.61 15.81 0.34
CA ILE A 269 5.43 16.67 0.53
C ILE A 269 4.35 16.33 -0.49
N ILE A 270 4.69 16.21 -1.77
CA ILE A 270 3.73 15.86 -2.84
C ILE A 270 3.04 14.52 -2.54
N ARG A 271 3.77 13.52 -2.02
CA ARG A 271 3.21 12.22 -1.63
C ARG A 271 2.15 12.31 -0.52
N LYS A 272 2.12 13.40 0.26
CA LYS A 272 1.13 13.65 1.31
C LYS A 272 -0.10 14.43 0.80
N ILE A 273 -0.09 14.86 -0.45
CA ILE A 273 -1.20 15.58 -1.08
C ILE A 273 -2.15 14.57 -1.71
N ASP A 274 -3.45 14.76 -1.48
CA ASP A 274 -4.50 14.00 -2.15
C ASP A 274 -4.29 14.04 -3.68
N PRO A 275 -4.11 12.87 -4.36
CA PRO A 275 -3.86 12.81 -5.79
C PRO A 275 -4.93 13.51 -6.64
N ALA A 276 -6.16 13.63 -6.16
CA ALA A 276 -7.24 14.35 -6.84
C ALA A 276 -6.99 15.86 -6.90
N LYS A 277 -6.15 16.41 -6.01
CA LYS A 277 -5.77 17.83 -5.96
C LYS A 277 -4.49 18.13 -6.73
N LEU A 278 -3.79 17.10 -7.19
CA LEU A 278 -2.59 17.25 -7.99
C LEU A 278 -2.96 17.46 -9.48
N PRO A 279 -2.28 18.39 -10.17
CA PRO A 279 -2.46 18.54 -11.61
C PRO A 279 -2.14 17.23 -12.33
N LEU A 280 -2.92 16.92 -13.37
CA LEU A 280 -2.66 15.78 -14.23
C LEU A 280 -1.63 16.20 -15.29
N ILE A 281 -0.42 15.64 -15.21
CA ILE A 281 0.67 15.88 -16.14
C ILE A 281 0.90 14.58 -16.91
N PHE A 282 0.98 14.64 -18.24
CA PHE A 282 1.17 13.47 -19.10
C PHE A 282 1.70 13.88 -20.48
N ASP A 283 2.52 13.04 -21.10
CA ASP A 283 2.89 13.20 -22.51
C ASP A 283 1.66 12.94 -23.42
N PRO A 284 1.14 13.96 -24.13
CA PRO A 284 -0.03 13.79 -24.97
C PRO A 284 0.19 12.79 -26.11
N ILE A 285 1.44 12.63 -26.59
CA ILE A 285 1.75 11.70 -27.69
C ILE A 285 1.64 10.26 -27.19
N SER A 286 2.36 9.91 -26.11
CA SER A 286 2.30 8.57 -25.51
C SER A 286 0.87 8.19 -25.10
N VAL A 287 0.11 9.14 -24.54
CA VAL A 287 -1.29 8.89 -24.19
C VAL A 287 -2.15 8.69 -25.43
N ALA A 288 -2.01 9.54 -26.46
CA ALA A 288 -2.75 9.38 -27.70
C ALA A 288 -2.44 8.04 -28.39
N GLU A 289 -1.18 7.63 -28.45
CA GLU A 289 -0.77 6.33 -28.99
C GLU A 289 -1.35 5.16 -28.20
N TYR A 290 -1.28 5.22 -26.88
CA TYR A 290 -1.82 4.17 -26.03
C TYR A 290 -3.33 4.06 -26.17
N ILE A 291 -4.05 5.19 -26.17
CA ILE A 291 -5.49 5.19 -26.39
C ILE A 291 -5.80 4.60 -27.76
N SER A 292 -5.10 5.03 -28.81
CA SER A 292 -5.29 4.54 -30.18
C SER A 292 -5.11 3.03 -30.29
N LYS A 293 -4.09 2.46 -29.62
CA LYS A 293 -3.83 1.02 -29.59
C LYS A 293 -4.87 0.21 -28.82
N ASN A 294 -5.66 0.86 -27.97
CA ASN A 294 -6.59 0.21 -27.04
C ASN A 294 -8.03 0.72 -27.15
N ILE A 295 -8.40 1.41 -28.23
CA ILE A 295 -9.79 1.86 -28.47
C ILE A 295 -10.73 0.65 -28.38
N GLY A 296 -11.85 0.80 -27.67
CA GLY A 296 -12.81 -0.29 -27.42
C GLY A 296 -12.45 -1.24 -26.27
N HIS A 297 -11.27 -1.09 -25.66
CA HIS A 297 -10.77 -1.99 -24.62
C HIS A 297 -10.39 -1.27 -23.32
N LEU A 298 -10.65 0.03 -23.23
CA LEU A 298 -10.29 0.83 -22.05
C LEU A 298 -11.37 0.85 -20.96
N ASN A 299 -12.57 0.33 -21.24
CA ASN A 299 -13.76 0.46 -20.39
C ASN A 299 -14.11 1.94 -20.13
N ILE A 300 -13.93 2.78 -21.15
CA ILE A 300 -14.28 4.19 -21.12
C ILE A 300 -15.39 4.37 -22.13
N SER A 301 -16.62 4.55 -21.64
CA SER A 301 -17.86 4.55 -22.45
C SER A 301 -17.79 5.49 -23.67
N ALA A 302 -17.07 6.60 -23.54
CA ALA A 302 -16.89 7.57 -24.61
C ALA A 302 -15.94 7.08 -25.72
N LEU A 303 -14.88 6.36 -25.36
CA LEU A 303 -13.91 5.75 -26.29
C LEU A 303 -14.39 4.42 -26.86
N ASP A 304 -15.17 3.66 -26.09
CA ASP A 304 -15.68 2.35 -26.52
C ASP A 304 -16.71 2.46 -27.66
N LYS A 305 -17.20 3.68 -27.96
CA LYS A 305 -18.05 3.98 -29.11
C LYS A 305 -17.25 4.30 -30.38
N ILE A 306 -15.95 4.54 -30.26
CA ILE A 306 -15.08 4.80 -31.40
C ILE A 306 -14.66 3.46 -31.99
N ASP A 307 -14.71 3.35 -33.32
CA ASP A 307 -14.22 2.17 -34.01
C ASP A 307 -12.68 2.07 -33.91
N SER A 308 -12.16 0.84 -33.81
CA SER A 308 -10.71 0.57 -33.70
C SER A 308 -9.86 1.06 -34.89
N SER A 309 -10.49 1.44 -36.02
CA SER A 309 -9.82 2.03 -37.18
C SER A 309 -9.45 3.52 -37.02
N TYR A 310 -9.81 4.14 -35.89
CA TYR A 310 -9.49 5.52 -35.58
C TYR A 310 -8.20 5.65 -34.76
N LEU A 311 -7.47 6.73 -34.99
CA LEU A 311 -6.28 7.10 -34.23
C LEU A 311 -6.50 8.46 -33.56
N ILE A 312 -6.18 8.55 -32.27
CA ILE A 312 -6.19 9.81 -31.54
C ILE A 312 -5.06 10.69 -32.07
N GLN A 313 -5.42 11.85 -32.62
CA GLN A 313 -4.48 12.84 -33.16
C GLN A 313 -4.15 13.93 -32.14
N LYS A 314 -5.09 14.24 -31.25
CA LYS A 314 -4.97 15.39 -30.35
C LYS A 314 -5.70 15.19 -29.03
N ILE A 315 -5.12 15.69 -27.95
CA ILE A 315 -5.71 15.80 -26.61
C ILE A 315 -5.63 17.27 -26.19
N GLU A 316 -6.75 17.89 -25.88
CA GLU A 316 -6.85 19.33 -25.56
C GLU A 316 -7.63 19.54 -24.26
N THR A 317 -7.27 20.57 -23.49
CA THR A 317 -8.10 21.04 -22.37
C THR A 317 -9.35 21.73 -22.89
N THR A 318 -10.47 21.61 -22.19
CA THR A 318 -11.69 22.36 -22.51
C THR A 318 -11.82 23.61 -21.63
N SER A 319 -12.93 24.36 -21.77
CA SER A 319 -13.29 25.42 -20.82
C SER A 319 -13.64 24.88 -19.44
N ASN A 320 -13.95 23.59 -19.32
CA ASN A 320 -14.11 22.90 -18.05
C ASN A 320 -12.77 22.27 -17.63
N PRO A 321 -12.15 22.70 -16.51
CA PRO A 321 -10.84 22.19 -16.09
C PRO A 321 -10.84 20.69 -15.74
N ASN A 322 -12.01 20.07 -15.60
CA ASN A 322 -12.16 18.65 -15.32
C ASN A 322 -12.40 17.79 -16.57
N GLU A 323 -12.26 18.37 -17.77
CA GLU A 323 -12.54 17.68 -19.02
C GLU A 323 -11.43 17.90 -20.06
N PHE A 324 -11.22 16.87 -20.87
CA PHE A 324 -10.27 16.85 -21.97
C PHE A 324 -10.99 16.43 -23.24
N LYS A 325 -10.74 17.14 -24.33
CA LYS A 325 -11.26 16.83 -25.65
C LYS A 325 -10.22 16.04 -26.45
N LEU A 326 -10.61 14.87 -26.91
CA LEU A 326 -9.83 14.01 -27.78
C LEU A 326 -10.36 14.14 -29.20
N THR A 327 -9.46 14.34 -30.16
CA THR A 327 -9.79 14.31 -31.59
C THR A 327 -9.20 13.04 -32.19
N ALA A 328 -10.06 12.24 -32.82
CA ALA A 328 -9.70 11.00 -33.49
C ALA A 328 -9.97 11.09 -35.00
N GLU A 329 -9.07 10.56 -35.81
CA GLU A 329 -9.20 10.50 -37.27
C GLU A 329 -8.84 9.10 -37.77
N SER A 330 -9.57 8.63 -38.78
CA SER A 330 -9.27 7.34 -39.42
C SER A 330 -8.41 7.57 -40.66
N PRO A 331 -7.26 6.90 -40.80
CA PRO A 331 -6.42 7.01 -41.99
C PRO A 331 -7.04 6.31 -43.23
N TYR A 332 -8.09 5.50 -43.04
CA TYR A 332 -8.69 4.67 -44.09
C TYR A 332 -10.06 5.16 -44.55
N MET A 333 -10.68 6.10 -43.83
CA MET A 333 -12.01 6.62 -44.16
C MET A 333 -11.93 8.11 -44.49
N ASN A 334 -12.37 8.49 -45.70
CA ASN A 334 -12.41 9.90 -46.15
C ASN A 334 -13.43 10.77 -45.38
N SER A 335 -14.15 10.22 -44.41
CA SER A 335 -15.24 10.92 -43.76
C SER A 335 -15.32 10.58 -42.28
N GLY A 336 -14.86 11.53 -41.46
CA GLY A 336 -15.36 11.74 -40.12
C GLY A 336 -14.25 11.89 -39.11
N ARG A 337 -13.86 13.13 -38.80
CA ARG A 337 -13.21 13.48 -37.54
C ARG A 337 -14.20 13.19 -36.41
N VAL A 338 -13.79 12.42 -35.41
CA VAL A 338 -14.60 12.13 -34.23
C VAL A 338 -14.01 12.87 -33.05
N GLU A 339 -14.86 13.53 -32.27
CA GLU A 339 -14.47 14.25 -31.07
C GLU A 339 -15.11 13.59 -29.86
N VAL A 340 -14.30 13.30 -28.85
CA VAL A 340 -14.76 12.65 -27.62
C VAL A 340 -14.24 13.42 -26.43
N THR A 341 -15.10 13.67 -25.44
CA THR A 341 -14.72 14.31 -24.18
C THR A 341 -14.50 13.25 -23.12
N LEU A 342 -13.37 13.34 -22.42
CA LEU A 342 -13.04 12.54 -21.25
C LEU A 342 -13.03 13.41 -20.00
N SER A 343 -13.53 12.87 -18.90
CA SER A 343 -13.26 13.45 -17.59
C SER A 343 -11.79 13.32 -17.20
N ILE A 344 -11.31 14.21 -16.32
CA ILE A 344 -9.98 14.13 -15.74
C ILE A 344 -9.73 12.80 -15.03
N SER A 345 -10.77 12.19 -14.45
CA SER A 345 -10.69 10.86 -13.82
C SER A 345 -10.44 9.75 -14.83
N GLU A 346 -11.12 9.75 -15.97
CA GLU A 346 -10.95 8.75 -17.03
C GLU A 346 -9.58 8.88 -17.69
N LEU A 347 -9.14 10.11 -17.95
CA LEU A 347 -7.81 10.37 -18.50
C LEU A 347 -6.72 9.97 -17.50
N ARG A 348 -6.88 10.26 -16.21
CA ARG A 348 -5.94 9.84 -15.16
C ARG A 348 -5.80 8.32 -15.08
N GLN A 349 -6.91 7.58 -15.15
CA GLN A 349 -6.88 6.11 -15.21
C GLN A 349 -6.12 5.61 -16.43
N THR A 350 -6.28 6.28 -17.57
CA THR A 350 -5.56 5.92 -18.81
C THR A 350 -4.06 6.14 -18.66
N VAL A 351 -3.66 7.31 -18.14
CA VAL A 351 -2.25 7.64 -17.86
C VAL A 351 -1.63 6.63 -16.89
N GLN A 352 -2.34 6.25 -15.82
CA GLN A 352 -1.88 5.26 -14.85
C GLN A 352 -1.60 3.88 -15.47
N ARG A 353 -2.37 3.49 -16.50
CA ARG A 353 -2.18 2.20 -17.20
C ARG A 353 -0.96 2.19 -18.12
N ILE A 354 -0.58 3.33 -18.71
CA ILE A 354 0.63 3.46 -19.55
C ILE A 354 1.88 3.23 -18.70
N HIS A 355 1.87 3.75 -17.48
CA HIS A 355 3.05 3.82 -16.63
C HIS A 355 3.16 2.67 -15.62
N ASN A 356 2.37 1.59 -15.73
CA ASN A 356 2.40 0.41 -14.82
C ASN A 356 2.59 0.79 -13.33
N ASN A 357 1.59 1.45 -12.73
CA ASN A 357 1.60 1.93 -11.34
C ASN A 357 2.58 3.08 -11.00
N ALA A 358 3.35 3.61 -11.95
CA ALA A 358 4.06 4.87 -11.72
C ALA A 358 3.10 6.05 -11.89
N ALA A 359 2.74 6.71 -10.79
CA ALA A 359 2.04 7.97 -10.82
C ALA A 359 2.93 9.03 -11.49
N ILE A 360 2.52 9.45 -12.69
CA ILE A 360 2.82 10.72 -13.36
C ILE A 360 4.28 10.89 -13.84
N TYR A 361 4.51 10.93 -15.16
CA TYR A 361 5.69 11.62 -15.72
C TYR A 361 5.57 12.29 -17.09
N VAL A 362 6.29 13.42 -17.15
CA VAL A 362 6.96 14.14 -18.22
C VAL A 362 6.10 14.61 -19.40
N VAL A 363 5.93 15.93 -19.48
CA VAL A 363 5.68 16.65 -20.75
C VAL A 363 6.99 17.32 -21.16
N GLN A 364 7.42 17.07 -22.39
CA GLN A 364 8.07 18.14 -23.15
C GLN A 364 7.02 18.86 -23.99
N THR A 365 7.11 20.19 -23.90
CA THR A 365 6.27 21.25 -24.45
C THR A 365 5.65 20.97 -25.81
N THR A 366 4.43 21.50 -26.00
CA THR A 366 3.77 21.74 -27.28
C THR A 366 4.76 22.02 -28.41
N HIS A 367 4.92 21.05 -29.32
CA HIS A 367 5.28 21.34 -30.69
C HIS A 367 4.00 21.24 -31.51
N SER A 368 3.47 22.39 -31.93
CA SER A 368 2.83 22.42 -33.25
C SER A 368 3.91 22.00 -34.24
N PHE A 369 3.59 21.06 -35.12
CA PHE A 369 4.31 20.95 -36.38
C PHE A 369 4.01 22.22 -37.19
N ASP A 370 4.71 23.32 -36.87
CA ASP A 370 4.95 24.40 -37.81
C ASP A 370 6.06 25.32 -37.32
N GLU A 371 6.90 25.72 -38.26
CA GLU A 371 8.09 26.55 -38.06
C GLU A 371 7.74 27.96 -37.53
N LYS A 372 8.53 28.41 -36.56
CA LYS A 372 8.62 29.78 -35.99
C LYS A 372 7.45 30.20 -35.08
N GLN A 373 7.76 30.39 -33.79
CA GLN A 373 7.78 31.73 -33.17
C GLN A 373 8.16 31.71 -31.68
N THR A 374 8.80 32.81 -31.29
CA THR A 374 9.28 33.21 -29.96
C THR A 374 8.12 33.42 -28.98
N LEU A 375 8.26 32.98 -27.72
CA LEU A 375 7.30 33.26 -26.64
C LEU A 375 7.87 34.29 -25.66
N THR A 376 7.10 35.35 -25.44
CA THR A 376 7.30 36.37 -24.40
C THR A 376 6.17 36.21 -23.37
N TYR A 377 6.51 36.10 -22.08
CA TYR A 377 5.52 36.12 -21.00
C TYR A 377 5.34 37.55 -20.47
N THR A 378 4.09 37.96 -20.23
CA THR A 378 3.76 39.17 -19.47
C THR A 378 2.97 38.75 -18.23
N PHE A 379 3.37 39.28 -17.06
CA PHE A 379 2.98 38.87 -15.72
C PHE A 379 1.54 39.22 -15.33
#